data_AF-A0A535ERU3-F1
#
_entry.id   AF-A0A535ERU3-F1
#
_cell.length_a   1.000
_cell.length_b   1.000
_cell.length_c   1.000
_cell.angle_alpha   90.00
_cell.angle_beta   90.00
_cell.angle_gamma   90.00
#
_symmetry.space_group_name_H-M   'P 1'
#
loop_
_entity.id
_entity.type
_entity.pdbx_description
1 polymer ?
#
loop_
_entity_poly.entity_id
_entity_poly.type
_entity_poly.pdbx_seq_one_letter_code
_entity_poly.pdbx_strand_id
1 'polypeptide(L)'
;MLRCSHLLCTVHDLGQAVKDFRDLGFTVEWGSDPRRAHNALIWFPEGPFIELAHFPPSVGASADGALGERLARWVAPGEGWRDVALETDATDLAGARTWLEAAGVDVSPVMDGMRVRPDGEEVRYQYLMPHSARLPFVVSAYDPPQRPEAVTHPNGASPAGCARRRARPRKSGRWSSRA
;
A
#
# COMPACT_ATOMS: atom_id res chain seq x y z
N MET A 1 16.22 -3.45 3.31
CA MET A 1 15.85 -4.42 2.25
C MET A 1 14.36 -4.29 2.03
N LEU A 2 13.84 -4.30 0.79
CA LEU A 2 12.39 -4.16 0.56
C LEU A 2 11.64 -5.46 0.89
N ARG A 3 10.49 -5.34 1.56
CA ARG A 3 9.56 -6.44 1.87
C ARG A 3 8.12 -6.06 1.52
N CYS A 4 7.24 -7.04 1.31
CA CYS A 4 5.84 -6.72 1.01
C CYS A 4 5.16 -6.13 2.24
N SER A 5 4.60 -4.94 2.09
CA SER A 5 3.94 -4.18 3.14
C SER A 5 2.47 -4.51 3.22
N HIS A 6 1.75 -4.29 2.12
CA HIS A 6 0.32 -4.55 2.06
C HIS A 6 -0.18 -4.80 0.64
N LEU A 7 -1.34 -5.43 0.59
CA LEU A 7 -2.19 -5.54 -0.59
C LEU A 7 -3.27 -4.46 -0.50
N LEU A 8 -3.38 -3.63 -1.54
CA LEU A 8 -4.38 -2.58 -1.62
C LEU A 8 -5.64 -3.12 -2.29
N CYS A 9 -6.76 -3.08 -1.57
CA CYS A 9 -8.09 -3.42 -2.06
C CYS A 9 -8.96 -2.17 -2.05
N THR A 10 -9.43 -1.72 -3.21
CA THR A 10 -10.29 -0.54 -3.28
C THR A 10 -11.76 -0.93 -3.16
N VAL A 11 -12.52 -0.13 -2.41
CA VAL A 11 -13.93 -0.39 -2.09
C VAL A 11 -14.78 0.85 -2.37
N HIS A 12 -16.06 0.64 -2.67
CA HIS A 12 -17.02 1.72 -2.93
C HIS A 12 -17.51 2.37 -1.65
N ASP A 13 -17.79 1.55 -0.63
CA ASP A 13 -18.20 1.99 0.68
C ASP A 13 -17.30 1.35 1.74
N LEU A 14 -16.44 2.16 2.36
CA LEU A 14 -15.50 1.69 3.35
C LEU A 14 -16.21 1.21 4.63
N GLY A 15 -17.33 1.83 5.02
CA GLY A 15 -18.12 1.42 6.17
C GLY A 15 -18.73 0.03 5.98
N GLN A 16 -19.32 -0.18 4.81
CA GLN A 16 -19.87 -1.48 4.43
C GLN A 16 -18.77 -2.54 4.34
N ALA A 17 -17.64 -2.23 3.70
CA ALA A 17 -16.51 -3.16 3.62
C ALA A 17 -15.98 -3.55 5.00
N VAL A 18 -15.80 -2.58 5.91
CA VAL A 18 -15.38 -2.88 7.30
C VAL A 18 -16.37 -3.79 7.99
N LYS A 19 -17.68 -3.58 7.82
CA LYS A 19 -18.71 -4.45 8.37
C LYS A 19 -18.61 -5.86 7.78
N ASP A 20 -18.52 -5.98 6.46
CA ASP A 20 -18.50 -7.27 5.78
C ASP A 20 -17.26 -8.10 6.14
N PHE A 21 -16.08 -7.48 6.21
CA PHE A 21 -14.86 -8.18 6.65
C PHE A 21 -14.92 -8.58 8.12
N ARG A 22 -15.55 -7.79 8.99
CA ARG A 22 -15.80 -8.19 10.39
C ARG A 22 -16.78 -9.35 10.50
N ASP A 23 -17.83 -9.36 9.69
CA ASP A 23 -18.81 -10.47 9.62
C ASP A 23 -18.14 -11.75 9.10
N LEU A 24 -17.14 -11.63 8.22
CA LEU A 24 -16.26 -12.73 7.80
C LEU A 24 -15.24 -13.15 8.86
N GLY A 25 -15.24 -12.52 10.04
CA GLY A 25 -14.39 -12.85 11.17
C GLY A 25 -12.98 -12.26 11.09
N PHE A 26 -12.75 -11.18 10.35
CA PHE A 26 -11.52 -10.40 10.43
C PHE A 26 -11.62 -9.31 11.50
N THR A 27 -10.57 -9.19 12.31
CA THR A 27 -10.26 -7.96 13.05
C THR A 27 -9.84 -6.86 12.07
N VAL A 28 -10.59 -5.76 12.05
CA VAL A 28 -10.38 -4.61 11.14
C VAL A 28 -10.22 -3.33 11.97
N GLU A 29 -9.11 -2.62 11.76
CA GLU A 29 -8.79 -1.33 12.39
C GLU A 29 -9.05 -0.17 11.43
N TRP A 30 -9.65 0.91 11.90
CA TRP A 30 -9.83 2.11 11.09
C TRP A 30 -8.54 2.92 11.01
N GLY A 31 -8.20 3.42 9.82
CA GLY A 31 -7.01 4.27 9.66
C GLY A 31 -7.16 5.66 10.31
N SER A 32 -8.39 6.17 10.43
CA SER A 32 -8.71 7.41 11.16
C SER A 32 -10.15 7.36 11.67
N ASP A 33 -10.70 8.47 12.19
CA ASP A 33 -12.10 8.56 12.62
C ASP A 33 -13.03 7.93 11.56
N PRO A 34 -13.87 6.93 11.91
CA PRO A 34 -14.69 6.20 10.94
C PRO A 34 -15.58 7.07 10.03
N ARG A 35 -15.93 8.29 10.47
CA ARG A 35 -16.74 9.23 9.68
C ARG A 35 -15.93 9.95 8.59
N ARG A 36 -14.60 9.87 8.65
CA ARG A 36 -13.65 10.58 7.78
C ARG A 36 -12.57 9.65 7.19
N ALA A 37 -12.59 8.37 7.56
CA ALA A 37 -11.57 7.43 7.14
C ALA A 37 -11.60 7.19 5.63
N HIS A 38 -10.41 7.22 5.04
CA HIS A 38 -10.19 6.79 3.66
C HIS A 38 -9.71 5.35 3.58
N ASN A 39 -9.28 4.77 4.69
CA ASN A 39 -8.79 3.41 4.74
C ASN A 39 -9.12 2.69 6.05
N ALA A 40 -9.07 1.36 5.98
CA ALA A 40 -9.10 0.44 7.10
C ALA A 40 -8.08 -0.67 6.87
N LEU A 41 -7.58 -1.23 7.97
CA LEU A 41 -6.38 -2.06 8.02
C LEU A 41 -6.74 -3.42 8.61
N ILE A 42 -6.36 -4.48 7.90
CA ILE A 42 -6.44 -5.86 8.38
C ILE A 42 -5.00 -6.34 8.56
N TRP A 43 -4.50 -6.14 9.77
CA TRP A 43 -3.15 -6.53 10.15
C TRP A 43 -3.01 -8.04 10.27
N PHE A 44 -1.79 -8.53 10.07
CA PHE A 44 -1.39 -9.89 10.46
C PHE A 44 -0.13 -9.79 11.34
N PRO A 45 0.20 -10.81 12.16
CA PRO A 45 1.40 -10.77 13.00
C PRO A 45 2.69 -10.57 12.20
N GLU A 46 2.76 -11.16 11.01
CA GLU A 46 3.87 -11.02 10.07
C GLU A 46 3.36 -10.90 8.63
N GLY A 47 4.25 -10.60 7.68
CA GLY A 47 3.88 -10.51 6.27
C GLY A 47 2.97 -9.32 5.93
N PRO A 48 2.39 -9.30 4.73
CA PRO A 48 1.62 -8.15 4.27
C PRO A 48 0.28 -8.04 4.98
N PHE A 49 -0.13 -6.82 5.34
CA PHE A 49 -1.49 -6.53 5.76
C PHE A 49 -2.40 -6.26 4.55
N ILE A 50 -3.71 -6.21 4.75
CA ILE A 50 -4.65 -5.77 3.72
C ILE A 50 -5.10 -4.35 4.06
N GLU A 51 -4.98 -3.45 3.10
CA GLU A 51 -5.55 -2.11 3.18
C GLU A 51 -6.83 -2.08 2.35
N LEU A 52 -7.96 -1.86 3.03
CA LEU A 52 -9.22 -1.51 2.40
C LEU A 52 -9.22 0.01 2.22
N ALA A 53 -9.36 0.51 1.00
CA ALA A 53 -9.28 1.93 0.73
C ALA A 53 -10.42 2.44 -0.13
N HIS A 54 -10.92 3.62 0.20
CA HIS A 54 -11.85 4.37 -0.63
C HIS A 54 -11.21 5.70 -1.02
N PHE A 55 -10.97 5.87 -2.32
CA PHE A 55 -10.43 7.09 -2.90
C PHE A 55 -11.53 7.82 -3.69
N PRO A 56 -11.79 9.10 -3.43
CA PRO A 56 -12.72 9.86 -4.26
C PRO A 56 -12.15 10.02 -5.68
N PRO A 57 -13.01 10.08 -6.72
CA PRO A 57 -12.55 10.19 -8.12
C PRO A 57 -11.60 11.38 -8.38
N SER A 58 -11.70 12.45 -7.60
CA SER A 58 -10.81 13.61 -7.68
C SER A 58 -9.33 13.25 -7.47
N VAL A 59 -9.02 12.20 -6.71
CA VAL A 59 -7.64 11.73 -6.51
C VAL A 59 -7.00 11.29 -7.84
N GLY A 60 -7.76 10.65 -8.73
CA GLY A 60 -7.28 10.22 -10.04
C GLY A 60 -7.11 11.36 -11.04
N ALA A 61 -7.69 12.53 -10.80
CA ALA A 61 -7.59 13.71 -11.66
C ALA A 61 -6.34 14.57 -11.37
N SER A 62 -5.53 14.18 -10.37
CA SER A 62 -4.58 15.09 -9.70
C SER A 62 -3.12 14.97 -10.14
N ALA A 63 -2.77 14.20 -11.17
CA ALA A 63 -1.36 14.03 -11.52
C ALA A 63 -1.14 13.70 -13.00
N ASP A 64 -0.10 14.27 -13.59
CA ASP A 64 0.44 13.88 -14.89
C ASP A 64 1.45 12.72 -14.75
N GLY A 65 1.70 12.01 -15.84
CA GLY A 65 2.64 10.90 -15.89
C GLY A 65 2.23 9.71 -15.02
N ALA A 66 3.21 8.95 -14.53
CA ALA A 66 2.97 7.73 -13.79
C ALA A 66 2.14 7.82 -12.52
N LEU A 67 2.30 8.91 -11.79
CA LEU A 67 1.52 9.13 -10.58
C LEU A 67 0.05 9.20 -10.98
N GLY A 68 -0.26 9.94 -12.04
CA GLY A 68 -1.59 9.98 -12.66
C GLY A 68 -2.09 8.61 -13.08
N GLU A 69 -1.29 7.85 -13.85
CA GLU A 69 -1.69 6.52 -14.31
C GLU A 69 -1.98 5.55 -13.15
N ARG A 70 -1.16 5.58 -12.09
CA ARG A 70 -1.38 4.72 -10.93
C ARG A 70 -2.61 5.15 -10.14
N LEU A 71 -2.77 6.43 -9.85
CA LEU A 71 -3.93 6.96 -9.13
C LEU A 71 -5.23 6.71 -9.91
N ALA A 72 -5.22 6.87 -11.23
CA ALA A 72 -6.34 6.53 -12.11
C ALA A 72 -6.74 5.06 -11.99
N ARG A 73 -5.78 4.14 -11.80
CA ARG A 73 -6.08 2.71 -11.54
C ARG A 73 -6.71 2.48 -10.17
N TRP A 74 -6.32 3.24 -9.15
CA TRP A 74 -6.89 3.12 -7.81
C TRP A 74 -8.33 3.65 -7.75
N VAL A 75 -8.67 4.68 -8.53
CA VAL A 75 -10.04 5.22 -8.60
C VAL A 75 -10.87 4.63 -9.74
N ALA A 76 -10.34 3.65 -10.48
CA ALA A 76 -11.06 3.03 -11.58
C ALA A 76 -12.37 2.38 -11.06
N PRO A 77 -13.46 2.37 -11.85
CA PRO A 77 -14.72 1.76 -11.44
C PRO A 77 -14.57 0.29 -11.00
N GLY A 78 -15.39 -0.11 -10.03
CA GLY A 78 -15.39 -1.44 -9.42
C GLY A 78 -14.50 -1.58 -8.18
N GLU A 79 -14.83 -2.56 -7.34
CA GLU A 79 -14.04 -2.92 -6.15
C GLU A 79 -12.95 -3.95 -6.46
N GLY A 80 -12.04 -4.16 -5.50
CA GLY A 80 -11.12 -5.30 -5.47
C GLY A 80 -9.64 -4.90 -5.48
N TRP A 81 -8.77 -5.91 -5.62
CA TRP A 81 -7.32 -5.75 -5.57
C TRP A 81 -6.79 -4.80 -6.64
N ARG A 82 -6.08 -3.73 -6.23
CA ARG A 82 -5.54 -2.71 -7.13
C ARG A 82 -4.03 -2.67 -7.18
N ASP A 83 -3.35 -2.87 -6.05
CA ASP A 83 -1.90 -2.64 -6.00
C ASP A 83 -1.23 -3.40 -4.85
N VAL A 84 0.09 -3.35 -4.85
CA VAL A 84 0.95 -3.92 -3.80
C VAL A 84 1.97 -2.86 -3.40
N ALA A 85 2.18 -2.73 -2.10
CA ALA A 85 3.24 -1.91 -1.54
C ALA A 85 4.43 -2.75 -1.08
N LEU A 86 5.62 -2.19 -1.21
CA LEU A 86 6.83 -2.65 -0.54
C LEU A 86 7.22 -1.67 0.57
N GLU A 87 7.66 -2.16 1.72
CA GLU A 87 8.15 -1.33 2.82
C GLU A 87 9.65 -1.46 3.03
N THR A 88 10.23 -0.37 3.53
CA THR A 88 11.56 -0.31 4.12
C THR A 88 11.47 -0.47 5.65
N ASP A 89 12.62 -0.64 6.30
CA ASP A 89 12.75 -0.55 7.76
C ASP A 89 12.87 0.89 8.27
N ALA A 90 13.07 1.85 7.36
CA ALA A 90 13.35 3.25 7.69
C ALA A 90 12.07 4.08 7.60
N THR A 91 11.99 5.14 8.40
CA THR A 91 10.89 6.11 8.37
C THR A 91 11.03 7.12 7.22
N ASP A 92 12.19 7.18 6.57
CA ASP A 92 12.42 7.94 5.35
C ASP A 92 12.66 7.03 4.12
N LEU A 93 12.46 7.59 2.92
CA LEU A 93 12.66 6.89 1.65
C LEU A 93 13.82 7.43 0.81
N ALA A 94 14.68 8.30 1.33
CA ALA A 94 15.78 8.89 0.56
C ALA A 94 16.74 7.81 0.02
N GLY A 95 17.09 6.85 0.87
CA GLY A 95 17.95 5.72 0.47
C GLY A 95 17.26 4.77 -0.52
N ALA A 96 15.96 4.50 -0.34
CA ALA A 96 15.20 3.64 -1.24
C ALA A 96 15.04 4.25 -2.63
N ARG A 97 14.76 5.57 -2.69
CA ARG A 97 14.71 6.33 -3.94
C ARG A 97 16.04 6.27 -4.67
N THR A 98 17.14 6.62 -3.99
CA THR A 98 18.49 6.59 -4.57
C THR A 98 18.82 5.21 -5.14
N TRP A 99 18.45 4.14 -4.42
CA TRP A 99 18.69 2.77 -4.88
C TRP A 99 17.87 2.39 -6.12
N LEU A 100 16.60 2.82 -6.21
CA LEU A 100 15.74 2.59 -7.37
C LEU A 100 16.23 3.36 -8.61
N GLU A 101 16.59 4.63 -8.44
CA GLU A 101 17.13 5.46 -9.51
C GLU A 101 18.45 4.88 -10.04
N ALA A 102 19.36 4.44 -9.15
CA ALA A 102 20.59 3.76 -9.53
C ALA A 102 20.35 2.42 -10.27
N ALA A 103 19.20 1.77 -10.04
CA ALA A 103 18.77 0.58 -10.76
C ALA A 103 18.08 0.89 -12.10
N GLY A 104 17.97 2.17 -12.49
CA GLY A 104 17.30 2.62 -13.71
C GLY A 104 15.78 2.57 -13.63
N VAL A 105 15.21 2.58 -12.41
CA VAL A 105 13.76 2.66 -12.20
C VAL A 105 13.38 4.13 -12.08
N ASP A 106 12.60 4.61 -13.04
CA ASP A 106 11.97 5.93 -12.95
C ASP A 106 10.92 5.92 -11.83
N VAL A 107 10.98 6.90 -10.93
CA VAL A 107 10.16 6.99 -9.71
C VAL A 107 9.71 8.41 -9.47
N SER A 108 8.54 8.58 -8.84
CA SER A 108 8.07 9.87 -8.35
C SER A 108 9.04 10.48 -7.31
N PRO A 109 8.91 11.78 -6.99
CA PRO A 109 9.41 12.31 -5.74
C PRO A 109 8.91 11.52 -4.53
N VAL A 110 9.64 11.62 -3.41
CA VAL A 110 9.16 11.13 -2.11
C VAL A 110 8.05 12.08 -1.65
N MET A 111 6.90 11.50 -1.28
CA MET A 111 5.75 12.22 -0.79
C MET A 111 5.54 11.87 0.68
N ASP A 112 5.20 12.88 1.49
CA ASP A 112 4.85 12.70 2.89
C ASP A 112 3.36 12.38 3.03
N GLY A 113 3.06 11.44 3.92
CA GLY A 113 1.71 11.07 4.33
C GLY A 113 1.57 11.21 5.84
N MET A 114 0.36 11.59 6.26
CA MET A 114 0.00 11.67 7.67
C MET A 114 -1.46 11.27 7.84
N ARG A 115 -1.76 10.57 8.94
CA ARG A 115 -3.13 10.35 9.42
C ARG A 115 -3.18 10.45 10.93
N VAL A 116 -4.34 10.79 11.47
CA VAL A 116 -4.63 10.72 12.91
C VAL A 116 -5.54 9.52 13.15
N ARG A 117 -5.10 8.61 14.01
CA ARG A 117 -5.84 7.41 14.41
C ARG A 117 -7.10 7.76 15.21
N PRO A 118 -8.07 6.83 15.33
CA PRO A 118 -9.24 7.03 16.19
C PRO A 118 -8.91 7.35 17.65
N ASP A 119 -7.77 6.89 18.17
CA ASP A 119 -7.28 7.15 19.52
C ASP A 119 -6.56 8.50 19.68
N GLY A 120 -6.41 9.26 18.58
CA GLY A 120 -5.76 10.57 18.57
C GLY A 120 -4.27 10.55 18.28
N GLU A 121 -3.63 9.39 18.13
CA GLU A 121 -2.22 9.30 17.77
C GLU A 121 -1.99 9.72 16.30
N GLU A 122 -1.04 10.63 16.09
CA GLU A 122 -0.60 11.03 14.76
C GLU A 122 0.41 10.03 14.21
N VAL A 123 0.21 9.61 12.96
CA VAL A 123 1.04 8.64 12.26
C VAL A 123 1.56 9.27 10.99
N ARG A 124 2.87 9.23 10.81
CA ARG A 124 3.59 9.73 9.64
C ARG A 124 4.19 8.57 8.85
N TYR A 125 4.29 8.77 7.55
CA TYR A 125 4.92 7.84 6.62
C TYR A 125 5.31 8.58 5.35
N GLN A 126 6.18 7.96 4.57
CA GLN A 126 6.54 8.42 3.23
C GLN A 126 6.15 7.37 2.20
N TYR A 127 5.93 7.81 0.97
CA TYR A 127 5.69 6.92 -0.16
C TYR A 127 6.27 7.49 -1.46
N LEU A 128 6.65 6.59 -2.36
CA LEU A 128 7.06 6.90 -3.72
C LEU A 128 6.54 5.82 -4.67
N MET A 129 6.41 6.18 -5.94
CA MET A 129 5.78 5.32 -6.94
C MET A 129 6.68 5.16 -8.16
N PRO A 130 7.08 3.93 -8.53
CA PRO A 130 7.70 3.70 -9.83
C PRO A 130 6.77 4.06 -10.98
N HIS A 131 7.35 4.56 -12.08
CA HIS A 131 6.57 5.05 -13.21
C HIS A 131 5.72 3.93 -13.82
N SER A 132 6.28 2.73 -13.86
CA SER A 132 5.55 1.55 -14.32
C SER A 132 4.57 1.06 -13.23
N ALA A 133 3.28 1.12 -13.54
CA ALA A 133 2.22 0.52 -12.72
C ALA A 133 2.32 -1.02 -12.59
N ARG A 134 3.25 -1.68 -13.30
CA ARG A 134 3.56 -3.10 -13.12
C ARG A 134 4.49 -3.38 -11.93
N LEU A 135 5.13 -2.34 -11.38
CA LEU A 135 5.98 -2.45 -10.20
C LEU A 135 5.18 -2.04 -8.95
N PRO A 136 5.41 -2.67 -7.79
CA PRO A 136 4.90 -2.19 -6.52
C PRO A 136 5.32 -0.75 -6.23
N PHE A 137 4.50 0.00 -5.50
CA PHE A 137 4.95 1.27 -4.91
C PHE A 137 5.72 1.01 -3.61
N VAL A 138 6.44 2.01 -3.12
CA VAL A 138 7.28 1.86 -1.93
C VAL A 138 6.79 2.81 -0.84
N VAL A 139 6.69 2.31 0.38
CA VAL A 139 6.34 3.05 1.59
C VAL A 139 7.45 2.93 2.64
N SER A 140 7.56 3.92 3.51
CA SER A 140 8.42 3.85 4.69
C SER A 140 7.80 2.98 5.78
N ALA A 141 8.57 2.68 6.83
CA ALA A 141 7.99 2.33 8.11
C ALA A 141 7.11 3.50 8.62
N TYR A 142 6.00 3.16 9.29
CA TYR A 142 5.20 4.16 10.00
C TYR A 142 5.95 4.69 11.23
N ASP A 143 5.73 5.95 11.53
CA ASP A 143 6.19 6.61 12.76
C ASP A 143 5.00 7.25 13.49
N PRO A 144 4.60 6.76 14.69
CA PRO A 144 5.16 5.59 15.38
C PRO A 144 4.76 4.26 14.71
N PRO A 145 5.45 3.15 15.01
CA PRO A 145 5.11 1.82 14.48
C PRO A 145 3.66 1.43 14.76
N GLN A 146 2.97 0.93 13.73
CA GLN A 146 1.51 0.70 13.79
C GLN A 146 1.10 -0.76 13.92
N ARG A 147 1.97 -1.70 13.54
CA ARG A 147 1.61 -3.12 13.55
C ARG A 147 1.43 -3.57 15.01
N PRO A 148 0.26 -4.12 15.39
CA PRO A 148 0.05 -4.64 16.72
C PRO A 148 1.00 -5.81 17.02
N GLU A 149 1.45 -5.94 18.27
CA GLU A 149 2.31 -7.07 18.71
C GLU A 149 1.63 -8.42 18.51
N ALA A 150 0.30 -8.46 18.65
CA ALA A 150 -0.52 -9.64 18.41
C ALA A 150 -1.79 -9.26 17.66
N VAL A 151 -2.14 -10.05 16.66
CA VAL A 151 -3.42 -9.95 15.95
C VAL A 151 -4.05 -11.32 15.92
N THR A 152 -5.31 -11.40 16.33
CA THR A 152 -6.14 -12.61 16.22
C THR A 152 -7.37 -12.26 15.40
N HIS A 153 -7.64 -13.04 14.36
CA HIS A 153 -8.89 -12.96 13.60
C HIS A 153 -9.80 -14.11 14.02
N PRO A 154 -11.06 -13.85 14.40
CA PRO A 154 -12.04 -14.91 14.72
C PRO A 154 -12.17 -16.03 13.69
N ASN A 155 -11.93 -15.75 12.41
CA ASN A 155 -11.96 -16.75 11.34
C ASN A 155 -10.68 -17.60 11.20
N GLY A 156 -9.66 -17.37 12.04
CA GLY A 156 -8.38 -18.09 11.99
C GLY A 156 -7.48 -17.72 10.81
N ALA A 157 -7.78 -16.63 10.09
CA ALA A 157 -6.94 -16.18 8.99
C ALA A 157 -5.50 -15.89 9.47
N SER A 158 -4.53 -16.26 8.64
CA SER A 158 -3.11 -16.06 8.86
C SER A 158 -2.49 -15.40 7.62
N PRO A 159 -1.32 -14.75 7.75
CA PRO A 159 -0.77 -13.96 6.66
C PRO A 159 -0.48 -14.80 5.43
N ALA A 160 -0.89 -14.28 4.27
CA ALA A 160 -0.46 -14.84 2.99
C ALA A 160 1.04 -14.58 2.79
N GLY A 161 1.82 -15.64 2.58
CA GLY A 161 3.24 -15.49 2.25
C GLY A 161 3.43 -14.79 0.91
N CYS A 162 4.06 -13.60 0.89
CA CYS A 162 4.41 -12.96 -0.37
C CYS A 162 5.71 -13.54 -0.93
N ALA A 163 5.66 -14.09 -2.15
CA ALA A 163 6.83 -14.67 -2.80
C ALA A 163 7.92 -13.61 -3.03
N ARG A 164 9.11 -13.81 -2.45
CA ARG A 164 10.28 -12.93 -2.66
C ARG A 164 10.84 -13.16 -4.07
N ARG A 165 10.51 -12.31 -5.04
CA ARG A 165 11.22 -12.28 -6.32
C ARG A 165 12.37 -11.28 -6.25
N ARG A 166 13.62 -11.77 -6.32
CA ARG A 166 14.78 -10.91 -6.53
C ARG A 166 14.78 -10.44 -7.98
N ALA A 167 14.45 -9.18 -8.24
CA ALA A 167 14.71 -8.57 -9.54
C ALA A 167 16.23 -8.30 -9.64
N ARG A 168 16.91 -8.98 -10.56
CA ARG A 168 18.26 -8.59 -10.99
C ARG A 168 18.12 -7.72 -12.24
N PRO A 169 18.70 -6.51 -12.30
CA PRO A 169 18.74 -5.76 -13.54
C PRO A 169 19.51 -6.58 -14.58
N ARG A 170 18.84 -6.97 -15.69
CA ARG A 170 19.53 -7.58 -16.82
C ARG A 170 20.22 -6.47 -17.61
N LYS A 171 21.53 -6.60 -17.79
CA LYS A 171 22.32 -5.80 -18.75
C LYS A 171 21.88 -6.17 -20.17
N SER A 172 20.76 -5.65 -20.66
CA SER A 172 20.44 -5.49 -22.10
C SER A 172 19.02 -4.99 -22.27
N GLY A 173 18.88 -3.77 -22.79
CA GLY A 173 17.62 -3.11 -23.07
C GLY A 173 16.86 -3.68 -24.28
N ARG A 174 16.36 -4.92 -24.18
CA ARG A 174 15.32 -5.42 -25.09
C ARG A 174 14.31 -6.29 -24.35
N TRP A 175 13.07 -5.82 -24.33
CA TRP A 175 11.90 -6.61 -23.96
C TRP A 175 11.43 -7.35 -25.22
N SER A 176 11.43 -8.69 -25.19
CA SER A 176 10.60 -9.48 -26.08
C SER A 176 9.68 -10.35 -25.24
N SER A 177 8.39 -10.06 -25.27
CA SER A 177 7.37 -11.00 -24.81
C SER A 177 7.29 -12.15 -25.80
N ARG A 178 7.37 -13.39 -25.31
CA ARG A 178 6.70 -14.51 -25.97
C ARG A 178 5.55 -14.93 -25.07
N ALA A 179 4.39 -15.06 -25.72
CA ALA A 179 3.15 -15.59 -25.18
C ALA A 179 3.33 -17.05 -24.73
#